data_AF-A0A926HD74-F1
#
_entry.id   AF-A0A926HD74-F1
#
_cell.length_a   1.000
_cell.length_b   1.000
_cell.length_c   1.000
_cell.angle_alpha   90.00
_cell.angle_beta   90.00
_cell.angle_gamma   90.00
#
_symmetry.space_group_name_H-M   'P 1'
#
loop_
_entity.id
_entity.type
_entity.pdbx_description
1 polymer ?
#
loop_
_entity_poly.entity_id
_entity_poly.type
_entity_poly.pdbx_seq_one_letter_code
_entity_poly.pdbx_strand_id
1 'polypeptide(L)'
;MATPRKSDDRSVSRTYRAAVRIGEDFITVEETVTLPIDASDDEVMQAIDLGLRIYTAQRTAVESQISAIRESAVPAPIIVRDPESPASEKQRNYIAALQEDLTWSNEQLGGYAGEQDVDLVTMTKGQASSFIDGLKKLAEERPTYGERRPQPQNGQPRPQQRPSDAQPAQQRQLQALDKLAQQQGLDLEAEAQRRFNTAAQGMTYDQAASLLTELQAGQRRRAPAGELPF
;
A
#
# COMPACT_ATOMS: atom_id res chain seq x y z
N MET A 1 -58.61 22.48 3.77
CA MET A 1 -57.67 23.32 3.00
C MET A 1 -56.57 23.76 3.96
N ALA A 2 -55.37 23.22 3.81
CA ALA A 2 -54.22 23.61 4.64
C ALA A 2 -53.62 24.88 4.04
N THR A 3 -53.64 25.98 4.80
CA THR A 3 -52.97 27.22 4.44
C THR A 3 -51.46 27.00 4.43
N PRO A 4 -50.72 27.50 3.41
CA PRO A 4 -49.27 27.44 3.43
C PRO A 4 -48.81 28.43 4.48
N ARG A 5 -48.21 27.95 5.57
CA ARG A 5 -47.52 28.83 6.51
C ARG A 5 -46.31 29.41 5.79
N LYS A 6 -46.47 30.64 5.33
CA LYS A 6 -45.37 31.51 4.92
C LYS A 6 -44.86 32.17 6.21
N SER A 7 -44.21 31.38 7.03
CA SER A 7 -43.43 31.86 8.16
C SER A 7 -42.00 32.01 7.65
N ASP A 8 -41.30 33.07 8.02
CA ASP A 8 -39.84 33.14 7.88
C ASP A 8 -39.25 31.94 8.62
N ASP A 9 -39.07 30.83 7.90
CA ASP A 9 -38.56 29.55 8.41
C ASP A 9 -37.07 29.74 8.72
N ARG A 10 -36.81 30.38 9.86
CA ARG A 10 -35.50 30.38 10.46
C ARG A 10 -35.20 28.93 10.79
N SER A 11 -34.36 28.31 9.98
CA SER A 11 -33.89 26.95 10.19
C SER A 11 -32.41 26.96 10.56
N VAL A 12 -32.00 26.03 11.40
CA VAL A 12 -30.59 25.72 11.61
C VAL A 12 -30.24 24.51 10.76
N SER A 13 -29.21 24.67 9.93
CA SER A 13 -28.62 23.57 9.17
C SER A 13 -27.27 23.21 9.77
N ARG A 14 -27.05 21.92 10.02
CA ARG A 14 -25.76 21.36 10.42
C ARG A 14 -25.27 20.43 9.33
N THR A 15 -24.10 20.73 8.78
CA THR A 15 -23.46 19.93 7.75
C THR A 15 -22.27 19.18 8.34
N TYR A 16 -22.27 17.86 8.18
CA TYR A 16 -21.17 16.97 8.53
C TYR A 16 -20.45 16.56 7.25
N ARG A 17 -19.15 16.78 7.20
CA ARG A 17 -18.29 16.38 6.07
C ARG A 17 -17.22 15.43 6.55
N ALA A 18 -17.04 14.33 5.81
CA ALA A 18 -15.97 13.38 6.04
C ALA A 18 -15.23 13.11 4.72
N ALA A 19 -13.91 13.20 4.74
CA ALA A 19 -13.07 12.75 3.63
C ALA A 19 -12.62 11.32 3.92
N VAL A 20 -13.00 10.39 3.05
CA VAL A 20 -12.68 8.97 3.14
C VAL A 20 -11.68 8.62 2.04
N ARG A 21 -10.50 8.14 2.43
CA ARG A 21 -9.49 7.64 1.49
C ARG A 21 -9.80 6.19 1.15
N ILE A 22 -9.94 5.87 -0.13
CA ILE A 22 -10.17 4.52 -0.63
C ILE A 22 -9.09 4.22 -1.68
N GLY A 23 -8.11 3.40 -1.30
CA GLY A 23 -6.93 3.17 -2.13
C GLY A 23 -6.10 4.44 -2.32
N GLU A 24 -5.99 4.88 -3.57
CA GLU A 24 -5.32 6.12 -3.96
C GLU A 24 -6.29 7.31 -4.11
N ASP A 25 -7.61 7.05 -4.11
CA ASP A 25 -8.64 8.07 -4.28
C ASP A 25 -9.15 8.62 -2.94
N PHE A 26 -9.71 9.83 -2.99
CA PHE A 26 -10.43 10.46 -1.88
C PHE A 26 -11.88 10.71 -2.27
N ILE A 27 -12.80 10.25 -1.42
CA ILE A 27 -14.23 10.50 -1.56
C ILE A 27 -14.65 11.42 -0.40
N THR A 28 -15.40 12.48 -0.70
CA THR A 28 -16.01 13.32 0.33
C THR A 28 -17.46 12.92 0.51
N VAL A 29 -17.84 12.61 1.73
CA VAL A 29 -19.22 12.36 2.15
C VAL A 29 -19.72 13.60 2.87
N GLU A 30 -20.88 14.11 2.46
CA GLU A 30 -21.52 15.27 3.05
C GLU A 30 -22.95 14.93 3.44
N GLU A 31 -23.29 15.19 4.70
CA GLU A 31 -24.64 15.04 5.24
C GLU A 31 -25.09 16.38 5.83
N THR A 32 -26.26 16.87 5.44
CA THR A 32 -26.83 18.11 5.99
C THR A 32 -28.16 17.83 6.64
N VAL A 33 -28.28 18.19 7.91
CA VAL A 33 -29.52 18.12 8.69
C VAL A 33 -30.04 19.54 8.87
N THR A 34 -31.29 19.79 8.47
CA THR A 34 -31.94 21.09 8.59
C THR A 34 -33.17 20.97 9.46
N LEU A 35 -33.25 21.78 10.52
CA LEU A 35 -34.36 21.80 11.47
C LEU A 35 -34.85 23.23 11.70
N PRO A 36 -36.16 23.44 11.93
CA PRO A 36 -36.68 24.73 12.41
C PRO A 36 -36.02 25.16 13.73
N ILE A 37 -35.79 26.46 13.93
CA ILE A 37 -35.19 26.97 15.19
C ILE A 37 -36.09 26.76 16.41
N ASP A 38 -37.39 26.58 16.18
CA ASP A 38 -38.44 26.37 17.17
C ASP A 38 -38.91 24.91 17.24
N ALA A 39 -38.16 24.00 16.60
CA ALA A 39 -38.42 22.57 16.68
C ALA A 39 -38.39 22.11 18.15
N SER A 40 -39.44 21.39 18.53
CA SER A 40 -39.53 20.76 19.85
C SER A 40 -38.58 19.56 19.97
N ASP A 41 -38.21 19.19 21.20
CA ASP A 41 -37.36 18.02 21.45
C ASP A 41 -37.94 16.72 20.84
N ASP A 42 -39.26 16.59 20.84
CA ASP A 42 -39.97 15.45 20.23
C ASP A 42 -39.78 15.41 18.70
N GLU A 43 -39.86 16.56 18.02
CA GLU A 43 -39.63 16.67 16.58
C GLU A 43 -38.16 16.40 16.22
N VAL A 44 -37.24 16.89 17.05
CA VAL A 44 -35.81 16.59 16.93
C VAL A 44 -35.55 15.09 17.06
N MET A 45 -36.15 14.44 18.06
CA MET A 45 -36.02 12.99 18.25
C MET A 45 -36.59 12.19 17.07
N GLN A 46 -37.75 12.58 16.54
CA GLN A 46 -38.35 11.93 15.37
C GLN A 46 -37.46 12.07 14.12
N ALA A 47 -36.85 13.24 13.91
CA ALA A 47 -35.93 13.46 12.80
C ALA A 47 -34.68 12.58 12.92
N ILE A 48 -34.12 12.45 14.14
CA ILE A 48 -32.96 11.57 14.41
C ILE A 48 -33.33 10.10 14.17
N ASP A 49 -34.48 9.64 14.68
CA ASP A 49 -34.92 8.26 14.51
C ASP A 49 -35.14 7.91 13.03
N LEU A 50 -35.77 8.82 12.28
CA LEU A 50 -35.93 8.67 10.85
C LEU A 50 -34.57 8.59 10.13
N GLY A 51 -33.63 9.47 10.48
CA GLY A 51 -32.28 9.48 9.92
C GLY A 51 -31.53 8.17 10.18
N LEU A 52 -31.55 7.70 11.43
CA LEU A 52 -30.95 6.41 11.83
C LEU A 52 -31.57 5.24 11.05
N ARG A 53 -32.90 5.22 10.90
CA ARG A 53 -33.58 4.17 10.16
C ARG A 53 -33.18 4.15 8.68
N ILE A 54 -33.09 5.32 8.04
CA ILE A 54 -32.62 5.44 6.64
C ILE A 54 -31.18 4.96 6.53
N TYR A 55 -30.30 5.41 7.44
CA TYR A 55 -28.90 5.00 7.48
C TYR A 55 -28.76 3.48 7.60
N THR A 56 -29.48 2.85 8.53
CA THR A 56 -29.43 1.39 8.72
C THR A 56 -29.89 0.66 7.44
N ALA A 57 -30.98 1.09 6.82
CA ALA A 57 -31.46 0.49 5.58
C ALA A 57 -30.45 0.61 4.44
N GLN A 58 -29.84 1.78 4.26
CA GLN A 58 -28.80 2.01 3.26
C GLN A 58 -27.57 1.15 3.52
N ARG A 59 -27.11 1.08 4.78
CA ARG A 59 -25.98 0.26 5.18
C ARG A 59 -26.22 -1.22 4.83
N THR A 60 -27.38 -1.78 5.20
CA THR A 60 -27.71 -3.17 4.89
C THR A 60 -27.77 -3.42 3.38
N ALA A 61 -28.32 -2.49 2.60
CA ALA A 61 -28.34 -2.61 1.14
C ALA A 61 -26.93 -2.62 0.54
N VAL A 62 -26.03 -1.75 1.02
CA VAL A 62 -24.64 -1.70 0.57
C VAL A 62 -23.88 -2.97 0.97
N GLU A 63 -24.04 -3.46 2.20
CA GLU A 63 -23.43 -4.72 2.65
C GLU A 63 -23.90 -5.91 1.79
N SER A 64 -25.18 -5.95 1.41
CA SER A 64 -25.71 -6.96 0.49
C SER A 64 -25.10 -6.85 -0.91
N GLN A 65 -24.91 -5.63 -1.44
CA GLN A 65 -24.26 -5.42 -2.74
C GLN A 65 -22.80 -5.84 -2.72
N ILE A 66 -22.05 -5.49 -1.68
CA ILE A 66 -20.66 -5.91 -1.50
C ILE A 66 -20.57 -7.44 -1.45
N SER A 67 -21.46 -8.07 -0.70
CA SER A 67 -21.51 -9.53 -0.58
C SER A 67 -21.80 -10.18 -1.93
N ALA A 68 -22.78 -9.67 -2.68
CA ALA A 68 -23.09 -10.15 -4.03
C ALA A 68 -21.91 -9.95 -5.00
N ILE A 69 -21.21 -8.81 -4.93
CA ILE A 69 -20.01 -8.58 -5.74
C ILE A 69 -18.93 -9.60 -5.38
N ARG A 70 -18.65 -9.82 -4.08
CA ARG A 70 -17.65 -10.81 -3.64
C ARG A 70 -18.01 -12.23 -4.07
N GLU A 71 -19.28 -12.59 -4.03
CA GLU A 71 -19.75 -13.92 -4.45
C GLU A 71 -19.72 -14.09 -5.97
N SER A 72 -19.99 -13.02 -6.72
CA SER A 72 -19.89 -12.99 -8.19
C SER A 72 -18.45 -12.82 -8.72
N ALA A 73 -17.53 -12.33 -7.88
CA ALA A 73 -16.12 -12.16 -8.18
C ALA A 73 -15.39 -13.51 -8.09
N VAL A 74 -15.80 -14.46 -8.92
CA VAL A 74 -14.91 -15.53 -9.34
C VAL A 74 -13.84 -14.85 -10.21
N PRO A 75 -12.53 -14.99 -9.92
CA PRO A 75 -11.51 -14.48 -10.84
C PRO A 75 -11.78 -15.13 -12.20
N ALA A 76 -12.18 -14.32 -13.19
CA ALA A 76 -12.38 -14.83 -14.52
C ALA A 76 -11.06 -15.49 -14.94
N PRO A 77 -11.04 -16.79 -15.29
CA PRO A 77 -9.84 -17.37 -15.85
C PRO A 77 -9.47 -16.53 -17.07
N ILE A 78 -8.22 -16.11 -17.17
CA ILE A 78 -7.70 -15.42 -18.35
C ILE A 78 -7.85 -16.41 -19.50
N ILE A 79 -8.95 -16.32 -20.25
CA ILE A 79 -9.15 -17.15 -21.43
C ILE A 79 -8.18 -16.61 -22.49
N VAL A 80 -6.99 -17.19 -22.55
CA VAL A 80 -6.06 -16.99 -23.66
C VAL A 80 -6.78 -17.46 -24.92
N ARG A 81 -7.28 -16.52 -25.72
CA ARG A 81 -7.86 -16.84 -27.02
C ARG A 81 -6.76 -17.43 -27.89
N ASP A 82 -6.91 -18.72 -28.19
CA ASP A 82 -6.03 -19.52 -29.04
C ASP A 82 -4.61 -19.71 -28.47
N PRO A 83 -4.46 -20.62 -27.48
CA PRO A 83 -3.21 -20.82 -26.75
C PRO A 83 -2.07 -21.38 -27.60
N GLU A 84 -2.37 -22.02 -28.73
CA GLU A 84 -1.39 -22.62 -29.66
C GLU A 84 -0.87 -21.60 -30.69
N SER A 85 -1.46 -20.41 -30.76
CA SER A 85 -0.97 -19.37 -31.65
C SER A 85 0.39 -18.80 -31.16
N PRO A 86 1.26 -18.32 -32.06
CA PRO A 86 2.54 -17.72 -31.67
C PRO A 86 2.36 -16.58 -30.67
N ALA A 87 3.30 -16.45 -29.73
CA ALA A 87 3.27 -15.39 -28.73
C ALA A 87 3.10 -14.00 -29.37
N SER A 88 2.30 -13.17 -28.72
CA SER A 88 2.06 -11.80 -29.16
C SER A 88 3.29 -10.92 -28.92
N GLU A 89 3.49 -9.92 -29.77
CA GLU A 89 4.53 -8.90 -29.57
C GLU A 89 4.39 -8.19 -28.21
N LYS A 90 3.15 -8.00 -27.74
CA LYS A 90 2.89 -7.45 -26.41
C LYS A 90 3.43 -8.34 -25.30
N GLN A 91 3.34 -9.66 -25.44
CA GLN A 91 3.84 -10.62 -24.45
C GLN A 91 5.38 -10.62 -24.44
N ARG A 92 6.02 -10.58 -25.61
CA ARG A 92 7.48 -10.45 -25.72
C ARG A 92 8.00 -9.17 -25.08
N ASN A 93 7.38 -8.03 -25.38
CA ASN A 93 7.74 -6.74 -24.77
C ASN A 93 7.50 -6.73 -23.25
N TYR A 94 6.48 -7.45 -22.79
CA TYR A 94 6.20 -7.58 -21.35
C TYR A 94 7.24 -8.45 -20.63
N ILE A 95 7.71 -9.54 -21.25
CA ILE A 95 8.81 -10.35 -20.72
C ILE A 95 10.10 -9.52 -20.62
N ALA A 96 10.39 -8.68 -21.63
CA ALA A 96 11.55 -7.78 -21.58
C ALA A 96 11.44 -6.74 -20.45
N ALA A 97 10.24 -6.17 -20.23
CA ALA A 97 10.00 -5.26 -19.11
C ALA A 97 10.16 -5.96 -17.75
N LEU A 98 9.67 -7.19 -17.61
CA LEU A 98 9.85 -7.99 -16.40
C LEU A 98 11.31 -8.39 -16.17
N GLN A 99 12.07 -8.63 -17.23
CA GLN A 99 13.50 -8.89 -17.14
C GLN A 99 14.25 -7.67 -16.56
N GLU A 100 13.92 -6.46 -17.01
CA GLU A 100 14.49 -5.21 -16.50
C GLU A 100 14.12 -4.99 -15.03
N ASP A 101 12.85 -5.18 -14.66
CA ASP A 101 12.34 -5.03 -13.29
C ASP A 101 12.99 -6.04 -12.31
N LEU A 102 13.16 -7.29 -12.76
CA LEU A 102 13.85 -8.33 -12.00
C LEU A 102 15.37 -8.17 -11.99
N THR A 103 15.93 -7.23 -12.76
CA THR A 103 17.37 -7.06 -13.01
C THR A 103 18.06 -8.34 -13.49
N TRP A 104 17.36 -9.14 -14.29
CA TRP A 104 17.86 -10.42 -14.79
C TRP A 104 18.74 -10.26 -16.03
N SER A 105 19.85 -10.98 -16.07
CA SER A 105 20.63 -11.12 -17.30
C SER A 105 19.91 -12.01 -18.30
N ASN A 106 20.25 -11.88 -19.59
CA ASN A 106 19.73 -12.76 -20.65
C ASN A 106 20.01 -14.25 -20.36
N GLU A 107 21.10 -14.56 -19.69
CA GLU A 107 21.45 -15.94 -19.28
C GLU A 107 20.51 -16.46 -18.18
N GLN A 108 20.13 -15.62 -17.22
CA GLN A 108 19.18 -15.99 -16.16
C GLN A 108 17.78 -16.20 -16.71
N LEU A 109 17.34 -15.31 -17.62
CA LEU A 109 16.05 -15.45 -18.30
C LEU A 109 16.02 -16.71 -19.18
N GLY A 110 17.09 -16.96 -19.95
CA GLY A 110 17.21 -18.14 -20.79
C GLY A 110 17.30 -19.44 -19.98
N GLY A 111 17.99 -19.43 -18.84
CA GLY A 111 18.03 -20.55 -17.90
C GLY A 111 16.65 -20.87 -17.33
N TYR A 112 15.92 -19.86 -16.88
CA TYR A 112 14.55 -20.02 -16.38
C TYR A 112 13.58 -20.49 -17.47
N ALA A 113 13.73 -19.99 -18.69
CA ALA A 113 12.97 -20.47 -19.84
C ALA A 113 13.26 -21.94 -20.16
N GLY A 114 14.54 -22.35 -20.10
CA GLY A 114 14.95 -23.74 -20.27
C GLY A 114 14.45 -24.67 -19.18
N GLU A 115 14.37 -24.21 -17.92
CA GLU A 115 13.77 -24.98 -16.82
C GLU A 115 12.26 -25.19 -17.00
N GLN A 116 11.59 -24.28 -17.70
CA GLN A 116 10.15 -24.37 -18.03
C GLN A 116 9.88 -25.03 -19.39
N ASP A 117 10.92 -25.50 -20.09
CA ASP A 117 10.86 -26.05 -21.45
C ASP A 117 10.20 -25.09 -22.47
N VAL A 118 10.45 -23.77 -22.29
CA VAL A 118 9.92 -22.70 -23.13
C VAL A 118 11.04 -22.12 -23.99
N ASP A 119 10.87 -22.13 -25.32
CA ASP A 119 11.73 -21.37 -26.23
C ASP A 119 11.23 -19.92 -26.32
N LEU A 120 12.07 -18.96 -25.89
CA LEU A 120 11.73 -17.55 -25.88
C LEU A 120 11.37 -16.96 -27.26
N VAL A 121 11.85 -17.58 -28.33
CA VAL A 121 11.66 -17.12 -29.71
C VAL A 121 10.40 -17.73 -30.35
N THR A 122 10.11 -19.01 -30.07
CA THR A 122 9.02 -19.76 -30.72
C THR A 122 7.83 -20.07 -29.81
N MET A 123 7.84 -19.58 -28.57
CA MET A 123 6.76 -19.81 -27.60
C MET A 123 5.37 -19.43 -28.12
N THR A 124 4.38 -20.20 -27.71
CA THR A 124 2.97 -19.92 -27.97
C THR A 124 2.42 -18.90 -26.96
N LYS A 125 1.23 -18.33 -27.23
CA LYS A 125 0.58 -17.40 -26.29
C LYS A 125 0.28 -18.04 -24.94
N GLY A 126 -0.06 -19.33 -24.93
CA GLY A 126 -0.26 -20.11 -23.71
C GLY A 126 1.03 -20.19 -22.91
N GLN A 127 2.11 -20.63 -23.53
CA GLN A 127 3.44 -20.72 -22.93
C GLN A 127 3.95 -19.36 -22.43
N ALA A 128 3.79 -18.30 -23.24
CA ALA A 128 4.17 -16.95 -22.87
C ALA A 128 3.40 -16.44 -21.65
N SER A 129 2.10 -16.73 -21.55
CA SER A 129 1.28 -16.31 -20.42
C SER A 129 1.68 -17.03 -19.14
N SER A 130 1.85 -18.36 -19.20
CA SER A 130 2.32 -19.15 -18.06
C SER A 130 3.73 -18.73 -17.62
N PHE A 131 4.62 -18.42 -18.56
CA PHE A 131 5.96 -17.92 -18.28
C PHE A 131 5.93 -16.54 -17.61
N ILE A 132 5.10 -15.61 -18.11
CA ILE A 132 4.89 -14.29 -17.49
C ILE A 132 4.34 -14.42 -16.07
N ASP A 133 3.38 -15.32 -15.84
CA ASP A 133 2.81 -15.53 -14.50
C ASP A 133 3.86 -16.10 -13.52
N GLY A 134 4.73 -16.98 -14.00
CA GLY A 134 5.89 -17.45 -13.23
C GLY A 134 6.87 -16.33 -12.87
N LEU A 135 7.20 -15.46 -13.82
CA LEU A 135 8.06 -14.29 -13.60
C LEU A 135 7.45 -13.30 -12.59
N LYS A 136 6.15 -13.02 -12.69
CA LYS A 136 5.44 -12.16 -11.75
C LYS A 136 5.47 -12.73 -10.34
N LYS A 137 5.22 -14.03 -10.20
CA LYS A 137 5.27 -14.71 -8.90
C LYS A 137 6.66 -14.59 -8.27
N LEU A 138 7.73 -14.76 -9.05
CA LEU A 138 9.11 -14.56 -8.57
C LEU A 138 9.41 -13.11 -8.18
N ALA A 139 8.86 -12.14 -8.92
CA ALA A 139 8.95 -10.72 -8.57
C ALA A 139 8.24 -10.42 -7.24
N GLU A 140 7.09 -11.04 -6.99
CA GLU A 140 6.29 -10.91 -5.76
C GLU A 140 6.91 -11.66 -4.56
N GLU A 141 7.63 -12.76 -4.76
CA GLU A 141 8.27 -13.55 -3.70
C GLU A 141 9.62 -12.96 -3.22
N ARG A 142 10.33 -12.20 -4.06
CA ARG A 142 11.57 -11.52 -3.65
C ARG A 142 11.43 -10.51 -2.51
N PRO A 143 10.39 -9.65 -2.43
CA PRO A 143 10.22 -8.78 -1.27
C PRO A 143 9.91 -9.56 0.03
N THR A 144 9.46 -10.82 -0.05
CA THR A 144 9.13 -11.63 1.13
C THR A 144 10.29 -12.50 1.64
N TYR A 145 11.24 -12.87 0.77
CA TYR A 145 12.36 -13.76 1.11
C TYR A 145 13.73 -13.08 1.32
N GLY A 146 13.75 -11.76 1.52
CA GLY A 146 14.96 -11.02 1.92
C GLY A 146 15.46 -11.34 3.34
N GLU A 147 14.73 -12.12 4.14
CA GLU A 147 14.94 -12.23 5.60
C GLU A 147 15.46 -13.59 6.11
N ARG A 148 15.84 -14.53 5.24
CA ARG A 148 16.46 -15.80 5.69
C ARG A 148 17.82 -16.05 5.05
N ARG A 149 18.84 -15.36 5.56
CA ARG A 149 20.23 -15.85 5.43
C ARG A 149 20.46 -16.99 6.44
N PRO A 150 20.96 -18.16 6.01
CA PRO A 150 21.46 -19.18 6.92
C PRO A 150 22.67 -18.63 7.68
N GLN A 151 22.63 -18.80 9.00
CA GLN A 151 23.66 -18.41 9.95
C GLN A 151 24.85 -19.39 9.82
N PRO A 152 26.09 -18.95 9.50
CA PRO A 152 27.26 -19.82 9.61
C PRO A 152 27.76 -19.83 11.06
N GLN A 153 27.80 -21.03 11.64
CA GLN A 153 28.54 -21.33 12.86
C GLN A 153 30.05 -21.28 12.61
N ASN A 154 30.76 -20.82 13.65
CA ASN A 154 32.16 -21.08 14.01
C ASN A 154 33.29 -20.45 13.17
N GLY A 155 33.87 -19.39 13.74
CA GLY A 155 35.32 -19.32 14.02
C GLY A 155 36.27 -18.89 12.88
N GLN A 156 36.85 -17.69 13.05
CA GLN A 156 38.01 -17.09 12.34
C GLN A 156 37.73 -16.31 11.03
N PRO A 157 38.69 -15.47 10.57
CA PRO A 157 38.82 -14.05 10.89
C PRO A 157 38.31 -13.13 9.77
N ARG A 158 37.92 -11.90 10.14
CA ARG A 158 37.41 -10.80 9.28
C ARG A 158 37.87 -10.85 7.80
N PRO A 159 36.95 -10.99 6.83
CA PRO A 159 37.18 -10.59 5.46
C PRO A 159 36.51 -9.23 5.16
N GLN A 160 37.36 -8.28 4.79
CA GLN A 160 37.21 -7.26 3.75
C GLN A 160 35.83 -6.57 3.58
N GLN A 161 35.87 -5.25 3.80
CA GLN A 161 34.86 -4.25 3.45
C GLN A 161 34.13 -4.61 2.16
N ARG A 162 32.80 -4.67 2.22
CA ARG A 162 31.99 -4.92 1.03
C ARG A 162 31.97 -3.62 0.22
N PRO A 163 31.98 -3.68 -1.12
CA PRO A 163 31.82 -2.49 -1.95
C PRO A 163 30.47 -1.75 -1.77
N SER A 164 29.57 -2.29 -0.93
CA SER A 164 28.33 -1.65 -0.46
C SER A 164 28.56 -0.50 0.52
N ASP A 165 29.68 -0.51 1.26
CA ASP A 165 29.95 0.43 2.36
C ASP A 165 30.14 1.89 1.87
N ALA A 166 30.41 2.08 0.57
CA ALA A 166 30.72 3.38 -0.05
C ALA A 166 29.60 3.95 -0.92
N GLN A 167 28.46 3.27 -1.06
CA GLN A 167 27.35 3.80 -1.85
C GLN A 167 26.61 4.89 -1.06
N PRO A 168 26.30 6.05 -1.68
CA PRO A 168 25.51 7.08 -1.02
C PRO A 168 24.12 6.53 -0.68
N ALA A 169 23.55 6.99 0.43
CA ALA A 169 22.21 6.60 0.85
C ALA A 169 21.20 6.87 -0.25
N GLN A 170 20.26 5.94 -0.44
CA GLN A 170 19.22 6.12 -1.44
C GLN A 170 18.29 7.27 -1.03
N GLN A 171 17.83 8.07 -1.99
CA GLN A 171 16.92 9.20 -1.74
C GLN A 171 15.69 8.80 -0.92
N ARG A 172 15.16 7.59 -1.15
CA ARG A 172 14.03 7.03 -0.39
C ARG A 172 14.35 6.79 1.09
N GLN A 173 15.58 6.37 1.40
CA GLN A 173 16.04 6.16 2.79
C GLN A 173 16.20 7.49 3.51
N LEU A 174 16.77 8.51 2.85
CA LEU A 174 16.90 9.86 3.39
C LEU A 174 15.54 10.50 3.66
N GLN A 175 14.57 10.33 2.75
CA GLN A 175 13.18 10.80 2.97
C GLN A 175 12.47 10.05 4.11
N ALA A 176 12.73 8.75 4.27
CA ALA A 176 12.19 7.98 5.37
C ALA A 176 12.79 8.42 6.73
N LEU A 177 14.10 8.71 6.75
CA LEU A 177 14.80 9.25 7.92
C LEU A 177 14.26 10.61 8.32
N ASP A 178 14.08 11.52 7.36
CA ASP A 178 13.56 12.87 7.61
C ASP A 178 12.14 12.80 8.21
N LYS A 179 11.27 11.97 7.63
CA LYS A 179 9.92 11.74 8.18
C LYS A 179 9.95 11.17 9.60
N LEU A 180 10.83 10.21 9.88
CA LEU A 180 10.94 9.60 11.21
C LEU A 180 11.55 10.55 12.24
N ALA A 181 12.53 11.35 11.84
CA ALA A 181 13.15 12.37 12.69
C ALA A 181 12.13 13.45 13.07
N GLN A 182 11.34 13.94 12.10
CA GLN A 182 10.24 14.89 12.33
C GLN A 182 9.18 14.34 13.30
N GLN A 183 8.79 13.07 13.15
CA GLN A 183 7.83 12.42 14.04
C GLN A 183 8.35 12.28 15.48
N GLN A 184 9.66 12.19 15.67
CA GLN A 184 10.28 12.04 16.99
C GLN A 184 10.77 13.37 17.58
N GLY A 185 10.64 14.48 16.85
CA GLY A 185 11.17 15.79 17.24
C GLY A 185 12.70 15.81 17.30
N LEU A 186 13.36 14.96 16.51
CA LEU A 186 14.82 14.83 16.44
C LEU A 186 15.34 15.60 15.22
N ASP A 187 16.49 16.25 15.39
CA ASP A 187 17.21 16.89 14.28
C ASP A 187 18.11 15.85 13.60
N LEU A 188 17.72 15.45 12.38
CA LEU A 188 18.43 14.45 11.58
C LEU A 188 19.86 14.90 11.24
N GLU A 189 20.06 16.20 11.00
CA GLU A 189 21.36 16.76 10.65
C GLU A 189 22.30 16.71 11.86
N ALA A 190 21.78 17.06 13.04
CA ALA A 190 22.54 16.98 14.30
C ALA A 190 22.91 15.53 14.66
N GLU A 191 22.02 14.56 14.45
CA GLU A 191 22.31 13.14 14.72
C GLU A 191 23.29 12.54 13.70
N ALA A 192 23.16 12.87 12.41
CA ALA A 192 24.10 12.45 11.38
C ALA A 192 25.51 13.00 11.65
N GLN A 193 25.60 14.28 12.00
CA GLN A 193 26.87 14.93 12.33
C GLN A 193 27.48 14.37 13.63
N ARG A 194 26.67 14.12 14.66
CA ARG A 194 27.14 13.60 15.95
C ARG A 194 27.69 12.18 15.85
N ARG A 195 27.07 11.33 15.03
CA ARG A 195 27.38 9.88 14.98
C ARG A 195 28.34 9.50 13.86
N PHE A 196 28.18 10.11 12.70
CA PHE A 196 28.91 9.74 11.50
C PHE A 196 29.83 10.86 11.00
N ASN A 197 29.84 12.02 11.67
CA ASN A 197 30.64 13.20 11.31
C ASN A 197 30.44 13.59 9.83
N THR A 198 29.21 13.43 9.33
CA THR A 198 28.81 13.69 7.95
C THR A 198 27.45 14.38 7.94
N ALA A 199 27.21 15.17 6.89
CA ALA A 199 25.92 15.80 6.66
C ALA A 199 24.85 14.74 6.36
N ALA A 200 23.58 15.03 6.64
CA ALA A 200 22.52 14.03 6.47
C ALA A 200 22.41 13.55 5.00
N GLN A 201 22.67 14.42 4.03
CA GLN A 201 22.67 14.05 2.61
C GLN A 201 23.94 13.30 2.16
N GLY A 202 25.00 13.33 2.98
CA GLY A 202 26.27 12.64 2.73
C GLY A 202 26.38 11.28 3.42
N MET A 203 25.30 10.78 4.02
CA MET A 203 25.27 9.46 4.65
C MET A 203 25.41 8.36 3.61
N THR A 204 26.17 7.31 3.93
CA THR A 204 26.20 6.10 3.11
C THR A 204 24.96 5.24 3.36
N TYR A 205 24.70 4.31 2.45
CA TYR A 205 23.57 3.38 2.53
C TYR A 205 23.50 2.67 3.89
N ASP A 206 24.64 2.17 4.40
CA ASP A 206 24.68 1.46 5.69
C ASP A 206 24.49 2.39 6.89
N GLN A 207 25.00 3.64 6.82
CA GLN A 207 24.78 4.65 7.86
C GLN A 207 23.29 5.02 7.95
N ALA A 208 22.64 5.22 6.80
CA ALA A 208 21.21 5.52 6.74
C ALA A 208 20.35 4.32 7.18
N ALA A 209 20.70 3.10 6.78
CA ALA A 209 19.98 1.89 7.18
C ALA A 209 20.12 1.60 8.69
N SER A 210 21.31 1.81 9.26
CA SER A 210 21.54 1.69 10.71
C SER A 210 20.68 2.69 11.48
N LEU A 211 20.68 3.95 11.06
CA LEU A 211 19.90 5.01 11.72
C LEU A 211 18.39 4.78 11.60
N LEU A 212 17.91 4.30 10.44
CA LEU A 212 16.50 3.94 10.24
C LEU A 212 16.04 2.84 11.20
N THR A 213 16.83 1.78 11.32
CA THR A 213 16.51 0.63 12.17
C THR A 213 16.42 1.05 13.64
N GLU A 214 17.32 1.94 14.08
CA GLU A 214 17.32 2.44 15.45
C GLU A 214 16.14 3.36 15.76
N LEU A 215 15.81 4.29 14.87
CA LEU A 215 14.65 5.18 15.04
C LEU A 215 13.33 4.38 15.05
N GLN A 216 13.21 3.36 14.21
CA GLN A 216 12.06 2.46 14.22
C GLN A 216 12.00 1.57 15.48
N ALA A 217 13.14 1.10 15.98
CA ALA A 217 13.21 0.36 17.24
C ALA A 217 12.84 1.24 18.45
N GLY A 218 13.22 2.52 18.43
CA GLY A 218 12.80 3.53 19.40
C GLY A 218 11.29 3.76 19.41
N GLN A 219 10.66 3.80 18.24
CA GLN A 219 9.21 3.95 18.09
C GLN A 219 8.44 2.77 18.71
N ARG A 220 8.92 1.54 18.52
CA ARG A 220 8.30 0.34 19.12
C ARG A 220 8.41 0.30 20.65
N ARG A 221 9.46 0.90 21.23
CA ARG A 221 9.62 1.01 22.69
C ARG A 221 8.80 2.14 23.32
N ARG A 222 8.37 3.13 22.52
CA ARG A 222 7.62 4.31 22.99
C ARG A 222 6.11 4.19 22.79
N ALA A 223 5.63 3.14 22.13
CA ALA A 223 4.22 2.80 22.11
C ALA A 223 3.79 2.36 23.53
N PRO A 224 2.82 3.04 24.17
CA PRO A 224 2.37 2.68 25.51
C PRO A 224 1.73 1.30 25.50
N ALA A 225 2.27 0.40 26.31
CA ALA A 225 1.66 -0.88 26.61
C ALA A 225 0.35 -0.64 27.37
N GLY A 226 -0.77 -1.03 26.76
CA GLY A 226 -2.02 -1.49 27.38
C GLY A 226 -2.58 -0.71 28.57
N GLU A 227 -3.57 0.14 28.31
CA GLU A 227 -4.68 0.35 29.25
C GLU A 227 -5.84 -0.57 28.85
N LEU A 228 -6.07 -1.60 29.66
CA LEU A 228 -7.27 -2.43 29.66
C LEU A 228 -8.38 -1.66 30.42
N PRO A 229 -9.63 -1.60 29.91
CA PRO A 229 -10.72 -0.99 30.66
C PRO A 229 -11.27 -1.98 31.69
N PHE A 230 -11.38 -1.52 32.94
CA PHE A 230 -12.37 -1.99 33.92
C PHE A 230 -13.55 -1.01 33.92
#